data_AF-A0A5C2S9X4-F1
#
_entry.id   AF-A0A5C2S9X4-F1
#
_cell.length_a   1.000
_cell.length_b   1.000
_cell.length_c   1.000
_cell.angle_alpha   90.00
_cell.angle_beta   90.00
_cell.angle_gamma   90.00
#
_symmetry.space_group_name_H-M   'P 1'
#
loop_
_entity.id
_entity.type
_entity.pdbx_description
1 polymer ?
#
loop_
_entity_poly.entity_id
_entity_poly.type
_entity_poly.pdbx_seq_one_letter_code
_entity_poly.pdbx_strand_id
1 'polypeptide(L)'
;MSAIHDSSHAPHAAEASTVRPPLHHRMFSDSTITEEAKSPNSFQDALSAMASPLPYGPPSATLSLNDKFTKGGEGLRREESPLNNAAPSTRWDKIVAFYDLWYHRLKTRWVWFVAFLLASIICCSIAIGWSFRLRTFNIADPDSVNNAIVQLSANLVDVDPSAQQMTLDWNVRYDCVRIGCPDVNVFFDANTLRDDSPGPQSNTKPDPIFSIVGANILAMNNNTDRRPSSLTFRTEVAISNANTHRTLQSYPYDKYATQLVFFAEQVATNESVSIAIVKTTGIAVGFNVQLQNTTDISDNFGTVIKNIEVTRGPVVRLYAIFIVLVIWLVTLTFMATCVLNVFFGKGISSGVLVLPMGTLFAFTQLRATLPGAPEGFGAVIDFIGLLPCLAILTFCSIFMTAIFLLRDPEHDIPRWSWKQPGEGRRKTWA
;
A
#
# COMPACT_ATOMS: atom_id res chain seq x y z
N MET A 1 -81.73 -43.43 -9.02
CA MET A 1 -80.86 -44.42 -9.69
C MET A 1 -79.44 -44.14 -9.18
N SER A 2 -79.03 -44.78 -8.07
CA SER A 2 -78.23 -46.03 -8.00
C SER A 2 -76.77 -45.77 -8.42
N ALA A 3 -75.68 -46.06 -7.70
CA ALA A 3 -75.37 -46.65 -6.39
C ALA A 3 -73.93 -46.19 -6.01
N ILE A 4 -73.64 -45.69 -4.81
CA ILE A 4 -72.93 -46.35 -3.69
C ILE A 4 -72.04 -47.54 -4.07
N HIS A 5 -70.73 -47.42 -3.85
CA HIS A 5 -69.86 -48.55 -3.51
C HIS A 5 -68.77 -48.12 -2.51
N ASP A 6 -68.93 -48.59 -1.28
CA ASP A 6 -67.89 -48.70 -0.25
C ASP A 6 -66.92 -49.84 -0.62
N SER A 7 -65.66 -49.71 -0.23
CA SER A 7 -64.84 -50.87 0.14
C SER A 7 -63.72 -50.48 1.11
N SER A 8 -63.82 -51.06 2.30
CA SER A 8 -62.85 -51.11 3.39
C SER A 8 -61.64 -52.00 3.06
N HIS A 9 -60.45 -51.60 3.49
CA HIS A 9 -59.45 -52.55 3.99
C HIS A 9 -58.49 -51.86 4.98
N ALA A 10 -58.38 -52.45 6.17
CA ALA A 10 -57.44 -52.12 7.23
C ALA A 10 -56.22 -53.10 7.17
N PRO A 11 -55.32 -53.14 8.18
CA PRO A 11 -54.01 -52.51 8.15
C PRO A 11 -52.86 -53.54 8.09
N HIS A 12 -51.68 -53.12 7.60
CA HIS A 12 -50.46 -53.93 7.70
C HIS A 12 -49.40 -53.31 8.61
N ALA A 13 -48.79 -54.25 9.33
CA ALA A 13 -47.88 -54.16 10.46
C ALA A 13 -46.60 -53.34 10.26
N ALA A 14 -46.04 -53.03 11.43
CA ALA A 14 -44.76 -52.42 11.68
C ALA A 14 -43.57 -53.18 11.10
N GLU A 15 -42.57 -52.43 10.64
CA GLU A 15 -41.19 -52.91 10.55
C GLU A 15 -40.24 -51.79 10.98
N ALA A 16 -39.63 -51.97 12.14
CA ALA A 16 -38.65 -51.07 12.72
C ALA A 16 -37.28 -51.31 12.05
N SER A 17 -36.91 -50.46 11.10
CA SER A 17 -35.56 -50.47 10.53
C SER A 17 -34.62 -49.64 11.41
N THR A 18 -33.81 -50.36 12.18
CA THR A 18 -32.75 -49.82 13.03
C THR A 18 -31.54 -49.54 12.16
N VAL A 19 -31.44 -48.34 11.59
CA VAL A 19 -30.25 -47.91 10.83
C VAL A 19 -29.17 -47.48 11.83
N ARG A 20 -28.14 -48.33 11.98
CA ARG A 20 -26.89 -48.00 12.67
C ARG A 20 -26.15 -46.89 11.91
N PRO A 21 -25.68 -45.82 12.55
CA PRO A 21 -24.76 -44.88 11.93
C PRO A 21 -23.36 -45.51 11.78
N PRO A 22 -22.60 -45.14 10.73
CA PRO A 22 -21.23 -45.63 10.53
C PRO A 22 -20.29 -45.05 11.60
N LEU A 23 -19.55 -45.98 12.22
CA LEU A 23 -18.47 -45.73 13.16
C LEU A 23 -17.31 -45.05 12.42
N HIS A 24 -17.24 -43.73 12.42
CA HIS A 24 -16.04 -43.02 11.98
C HIS A 24 -14.97 -43.15 13.07
N HIS A 25 -13.89 -43.84 12.72
CA HIS A 25 -12.64 -43.87 13.48
C HIS A 25 -12.15 -42.45 13.72
N ARG A 26 -12.36 -41.97 14.96
CA ARG A 26 -11.72 -40.81 15.54
C ARG A 26 -10.27 -41.21 15.82
N MET A 27 -9.34 -40.82 14.95
CA MET A 27 -7.93 -40.76 15.34
C MET A 27 -7.82 -39.73 16.46
N PHE A 28 -7.63 -40.22 17.69
CA PHE A 28 -7.06 -39.47 18.77
C PHE A 28 -5.63 -39.11 18.36
N SER A 29 -5.40 -37.84 18.05
CA SER A 29 -4.06 -37.26 18.12
C SER A 29 -3.88 -36.79 19.55
N ASP A 30 -3.05 -37.52 20.30
CA ASP A 30 -2.56 -37.13 21.61
C ASP A 30 -1.89 -35.76 21.53
N SER A 31 -2.54 -34.73 22.05
CA SER A 31 -1.88 -33.46 22.36
C SER A 31 -1.18 -33.59 23.70
N THR A 32 0.01 -34.19 23.68
CA THR A 32 0.93 -34.17 24.82
C THR A 32 1.45 -32.74 24.96
N ILE A 33 1.05 -32.11 26.06
CA ILE A 33 1.58 -30.85 26.55
C ILE A 33 3.08 -31.05 26.82
N THR A 34 3.92 -30.36 26.06
CA THR A 34 5.30 -30.07 26.45
C THR A 34 5.74 -28.74 25.88
N GLU A 35 6.24 -27.91 26.79
CA GLU A 35 7.04 -26.70 26.60
C GLU A 35 6.41 -25.50 25.87
N GLU A 36 6.03 -24.55 26.72
CA GLU A 36 5.89 -23.12 26.50
C GLU A 36 7.17 -22.52 25.89
N ALA A 37 7.33 -22.67 24.57
CA ALA A 37 8.34 -21.96 23.80
C ALA A 37 7.89 -20.51 23.61
N LYS A 38 8.43 -19.65 24.48
CA LYS A 38 8.30 -18.20 24.45
C LYS A 38 8.78 -17.67 23.09
N SER A 39 7.84 -17.38 22.19
CA SER A 39 8.12 -16.74 20.90
C SER A 39 8.74 -15.36 21.13
N PRO A 40 9.95 -15.05 20.62
CA PRO A 40 10.55 -13.73 20.74
C PRO A 40 9.85 -12.78 19.75
N ASN A 41 8.67 -12.33 20.12
CA ASN A 41 7.97 -11.25 19.45
C ASN A 41 8.50 -9.94 20.02
N SER A 42 9.61 -9.46 19.50
CA SER A 42 10.15 -8.17 19.92
C SER A 42 11.04 -7.60 18.83
N PHE A 43 10.43 -6.74 18.01
CA PHE A 43 11.17 -5.75 17.22
C PHE A 43 12.12 -4.92 18.12
N GLN A 44 11.86 -4.85 19.42
CA GLN A 44 12.76 -4.32 20.45
C GLN A 44 14.06 -5.12 20.63
N ASP A 45 14.06 -6.45 20.44
CA ASP A 45 15.26 -7.29 20.64
C ASP A 45 16.22 -7.14 19.46
N ALA A 46 15.68 -6.97 18.25
CA ALA A 46 16.46 -6.63 17.06
C ALA A 46 17.07 -5.22 17.13
N LEU A 47 16.34 -4.24 17.68
CA LEU A 47 16.84 -2.89 17.93
C LEU A 47 17.90 -2.86 19.05
N SER A 48 17.75 -3.70 20.08
CA SER A 48 18.70 -3.79 21.19
C SER A 48 20.01 -4.48 20.77
N ALA A 49 19.97 -5.44 19.85
CA ALA A 49 21.18 -6.05 19.27
C ALA A 49 21.99 -5.07 18.40
N MET A 50 21.32 -4.12 17.73
CA MET A 50 21.97 -3.08 16.92
C MET A 50 22.49 -1.88 17.74
N ALA A 51 22.12 -1.76 19.02
CA ALA A 51 22.55 -0.69 19.92
C ALA A 51 23.83 -1.02 20.72
N SER A 52 24.54 -2.09 20.35
CA SER A 52 25.83 -2.43 20.96
C SER A 52 26.89 -1.38 20.54
N PRO A 53 27.57 -0.70 21.48
CA PRO A 53 28.60 0.25 21.13
C PRO A 53 29.80 -0.47 20.49
N LEU A 54 30.17 -0.04 19.29
CA LEU A 54 31.37 -0.52 18.59
C LEU A 54 32.62 -0.33 19.48
N PRO A 55 33.52 -1.33 19.60
CA PRO A 55 34.66 -1.29 20.52
C PRO A 55 35.86 -0.47 20.02
N TYR A 56 35.64 0.53 19.16
CA TYR A 56 36.70 1.39 18.63
C TYR A 56 36.37 2.87 18.88
N GLY A 57 36.52 3.28 20.15
CA GLY A 57 36.70 4.69 20.49
C GLY A 57 38.18 5.07 20.31
N PRO A 58 38.51 6.14 19.57
CA PRO A 58 39.89 6.61 19.46
C PRO A 58 40.36 7.21 20.80
N PRO A 59 41.67 7.16 21.10
CA PRO A 59 42.20 7.69 22.35
C PRO A 59 42.03 9.21 22.39
N SER A 60 41.64 9.67 23.58
CA SER A 60 41.39 11.06 23.96
C SER A 60 42.58 11.96 23.61
N ALA A 61 42.43 12.78 22.58
CA ALA A 61 43.31 13.92 22.35
C ALA A 61 42.83 15.09 23.22
N THR A 62 43.45 15.23 24.39
CA THR A 62 43.39 16.42 25.24
C THR A 62 43.85 17.63 24.43
N LEU A 63 42.91 18.52 24.11
CA LEU A 63 43.16 19.77 23.42
C LEU A 63 43.77 20.75 24.44
N SER A 64 45.10 20.80 24.49
CA SER A 64 45.86 21.80 25.25
C SER A 64 45.72 23.15 24.56
N LEU A 65 44.75 23.93 25.02
CA LEU A 65 44.59 25.32 24.66
C LEU A 65 45.44 26.13 25.64
N ASN A 66 46.70 26.39 25.28
CA ASN A 66 47.42 27.58 25.72
C ASN A 66 48.76 27.75 25.00
N ASP A 67 49.02 29.03 24.75
CA ASP A 67 50.30 29.70 24.68
C ASP A 67 51.01 29.95 23.34
N LYS A 68 51.37 31.23 23.21
CA LYS A 68 52.31 31.87 22.27
C LYS A 68 51.83 32.07 20.83
N PHE A 69 51.37 33.29 20.55
CA PHE A 69 52.11 34.15 19.62
C PHE A 69 51.89 35.63 19.96
N THR A 70 52.84 36.14 20.75
CA THR A 70 53.08 37.55 21.00
C THR A 70 53.57 38.24 19.73
N LYS A 71 52.89 39.35 19.41
CA LYS A 71 53.43 40.62 18.90
C LYS A 71 54.95 40.67 18.67
N GLY A 72 55.32 40.87 17.41
CA GLY A 72 56.47 41.66 16.94
C GLY A 72 56.12 42.08 15.51
N GLY A 73 56.00 43.35 15.15
CA GLY A 73 56.85 44.45 15.55
C GLY A 73 57.81 44.74 14.41
N GLU A 74 57.37 45.62 13.52
CA GLU A 74 58.17 46.53 12.68
C GLU A 74 59.06 45.99 11.56
N GLY A 75 58.85 46.59 10.38
CA GLY A 75 59.97 47.12 9.60
C GLY A 75 60.49 46.24 8.48
N LEU A 76 59.87 46.33 7.30
CA LEU A 76 60.62 46.49 6.05
C LEU A 76 59.70 46.99 4.92
N ARG A 77 59.72 48.31 4.80
CA ARG A 77 59.34 49.10 3.63
C ARG A 77 60.19 48.61 2.45
N ARG A 78 59.61 47.83 1.54
CA ARG A 78 60.22 47.49 0.25
C ARG A 78 59.49 48.25 -0.84
N GLU A 79 60.26 49.11 -1.50
CA GLU A 79 59.85 49.94 -2.63
C GLU A 79 59.06 49.16 -3.68
N GLU A 80 57.91 49.73 -4.01
CA GLU A 80 57.19 49.46 -5.24
C GLU A 80 58.05 49.88 -6.43
N SER A 81 58.43 48.90 -7.26
CA SER A 81 58.77 49.15 -8.66
C SER A 81 57.53 48.81 -9.49
N PRO A 82 56.94 49.76 -10.24
CA PRO A 82 55.78 49.49 -11.07
C PRO A 82 56.27 48.90 -12.40
N LEU A 83 56.54 47.61 -12.44
CA LEU A 83 56.73 46.92 -13.72
C LEU A 83 55.36 46.49 -14.26
N ASN A 84 54.75 47.41 -15.00
CA ASN A 84 53.64 47.19 -15.90
C ASN A 84 53.97 46.03 -16.86
N ASN A 85 53.55 44.81 -16.50
CA ASN A 85 53.36 43.69 -17.42
C ASN A 85 52.22 42.85 -16.87
N ALA A 86 51.01 43.45 -16.84
CA ALA A 86 49.78 42.70 -16.65
C ALA A 86 49.59 41.80 -17.88
N ALA A 87 50.17 40.61 -17.82
CA ALA A 87 49.85 39.53 -18.74
C ALA A 87 48.32 39.40 -18.78
N PRO A 88 47.71 39.28 -19.97
CA PRO A 88 46.26 39.23 -20.08
C PRO A 88 45.75 38.11 -19.20
N SER A 89 45.02 38.47 -18.12
CA SER A 89 44.44 37.52 -17.18
C SER A 89 43.77 36.44 -18.00
N THR A 90 44.30 35.22 -17.94
CA THR A 90 43.80 34.18 -18.81
C THR A 90 42.36 33.92 -18.39
N ARG A 91 41.49 33.60 -19.36
CA ARG A 91 40.06 33.37 -19.10
C ARG A 91 39.83 32.37 -17.95
N TRP A 92 40.81 31.49 -17.71
CA TRP A 92 40.88 30.53 -16.61
C TRP A 92 40.97 31.15 -15.22
N ASP A 93 41.79 32.19 -15.02
CA ASP A 93 41.97 32.84 -13.71
C ASP A 93 40.66 33.46 -13.22
N LYS A 94 39.86 34.00 -14.16
CA LYS A 94 38.52 34.52 -13.87
C LYS A 94 37.53 33.41 -13.50
N ILE A 95 37.63 32.22 -14.12
CA ILE A 95 36.78 31.06 -13.82
C ILE A 95 37.11 30.50 -12.44
N VAL A 96 38.40 30.36 -12.11
CA VAL A 96 38.85 29.87 -10.80
C VAL A 96 38.43 30.82 -9.69
N ALA A 97 38.65 32.14 -9.86
CA ALA A 97 38.22 33.13 -8.88
C ALA A 97 36.69 33.15 -8.67
N PHE A 98 35.91 32.95 -9.75
CA PHE A 98 34.45 32.85 -9.65
C PHE A 98 34.02 31.57 -8.93
N TYR A 99 34.69 30.44 -9.18
CA TYR A 99 34.45 29.18 -8.51
C TYR A 99 34.76 29.26 -7.02
N ASP A 100 35.89 29.86 -6.62
CA ASP A 100 36.26 30.04 -5.21
C ASP A 100 35.27 30.95 -4.47
N LEU A 101 34.83 32.04 -5.11
CA LEU A 101 33.81 32.93 -4.53
C LEU A 101 32.47 32.19 -4.35
N TRP A 102 32.06 31.39 -5.33
CA TRP A 102 30.85 30.56 -5.24
C TRP A 102 30.98 29.45 -4.20
N TYR A 103 32.10 28.75 -4.16
CA TYR A 103 32.38 27.71 -3.20
C TYR A 103 32.38 28.25 -1.77
N HIS A 104 33.00 29.41 -1.53
CA HIS A 104 33.02 30.02 -0.21
C HIS A 104 31.64 30.52 0.22
N ARG A 105 30.85 31.09 -0.71
CA ARG A 105 29.43 31.44 -0.46
C ARG A 105 28.56 30.22 -0.21
N LEU A 106 28.75 29.16 -0.99
CA LEU A 106 28.05 27.89 -0.86
C LEU A 106 28.38 27.27 0.50
N LYS A 107 29.66 27.19 0.88
CA LYS A 107 30.11 26.67 2.16
C LYS A 107 29.51 27.45 3.34
N THR A 108 29.52 28.78 3.30
CA THR A 108 28.95 29.62 4.36
C THR A 108 27.42 29.51 4.45
N ARG A 109 26.73 29.28 3.34
CA ARG A 109 25.25 29.19 3.29
C ARG A 109 24.72 27.76 3.13
N TRP A 110 25.59 26.76 3.14
CA TRP A 110 25.22 25.36 2.86
C TRP A 110 24.22 24.85 3.88
N VAL A 111 24.43 25.18 5.16
CA VAL A 111 23.51 24.81 6.24
C VAL A 111 22.11 25.38 6.00
N TRP A 112 22.00 26.65 5.59
CA TRP A 112 20.73 27.26 5.24
C TRP A 112 20.10 26.64 4.00
N PHE A 113 20.90 26.37 2.96
CA PHE A 113 20.42 25.71 1.76
C PHE A 113 19.86 24.31 2.06
N VAL A 114 20.58 23.50 2.84
CA VAL A 114 20.11 22.18 3.29
C VAL A 114 18.86 22.31 4.15
N ALA A 115 18.80 23.27 5.09
CA ALA A 115 17.62 23.50 5.91
C ALA A 115 16.39 23.89 5.06
N PHE A 116 16.54 24.78 4.07
CA PHE A 116 15.47 25.15 3.15
C PHE A 116 15.04 23.99 2.25
N LEU A 117 16.00 23.20 1.75
CA LEU A 117 15.71 22.02 0.95
C LEU A 117 14.90 21.00 1.75
N LEU A 118 15.31 20.69 2.98
CA LEU A 118 14.60 19.79 3.87
C LEU A 118 13.20 20.31 4.23
N ALA A 119 13.09 21.59 4.60
CA ALA A 119 11.79 22.21 4.88
C ALA A 119 10.87 22.17 3.65
N SER A 120 11.41 22.44 2.45
CA SER A 120 10.65 22.35 1.21
C SER A 120 10.19 20.93 0.93
N ILE A 121 11.04 19.92 1.12
CA ILE A 121 10.66 18.51 0.93
C ILE A 121 9.54 18.12 1.90
N ILE A 122 9.62 18.55 3.16
CA ILE A 122 8.60 18.27 4.18
C ILE A 122 7.28 18.98 3.85
N CYS A 123 7.31 20.27 3.49
CA CYS A 123 6.09 21.01 3.13
C CYS A 123 5.43 20.42 1.87
N CYS A 124 6.23 20.09 0.85
CA CYS A 124 5.73 19.46 -0.36
C CYS A 124 5.15 18.07 -0.08
N SER A 125 5.78 17.25 0.76
CA SER A 125 5.27 15.91 1.08
C SER A 125 3.94 15.96 1.83
N ILE A 126 3.76 16.91 2.75
CA ILE A 126 2.48 17.14 3.44
C ILE A 126 1.40 17.60 2.44
N ALA A 127 1.71 18.57 1.58
CA ALA A 127 0.77 19.09 0.58
C ALA A 127 0.35 18.01 -0.43
N ILE A 128 1.30 17.18 -0.88
CA ILE A 128 1.06 16.01 -1.73
C ILE A 128 0.18 15.00 -0.99
N GLY A 129 0.53 14.63 0.24
CA GLY A 129 -0.25 13.69 1.06
C GLY A 129 -1.70 14.14 1.27
N TRP A 130 -1.91 15.44 1.49
CA TRP A 130 -3.25 16.01 1.62
C TRP A 130 -4.04 15.99 0.30
N SER A 131 -3.38 16.35 -0.81
CA SER A 131 -4.01 16.38 -2.13
C SER A 131 -4.43 15.01 -2.64
N PHE A 132 -3.67 13.96 -2.25
CA PHE A 132 -3.97 12.58 -2.61
C PHE A 132 -4.85 11.85 -1.59
N ARG A 133 -5.34 12.53 -0.54
CA ARG A 133 -6.24 11.92 0.43
C ARG A 133 -7.43 11.28 -0.28
N LEU A 134 -7.71 10.02 0.07
CA LEU A 134 -8.87 9.29 -0.46
C LEU A 134 -10.13 10.08 -0.18
N ARG A 135 -10.95 10.26 -1.22
CA ARG A 135 -12.28 10.84 -1.08
C ARG A 135 -13.23 9.76 -0.58
N THR A 136 -14.25 10.19 0.14
CA THR A 136 -15.31 9.29 0.57
C THR A 136 -16.00 8.69 -0.64
N PHE A 137 -16.36 7.42 -0.51
CA PHE A 137 -17.22 6.70 -1.44
C PHE A 137 -18.49 7.52 -1.72
N ASN A 138 -18.69 7.95 -2.97
CA ASN A 138 -19.87 8.72 -3.38
C ASN A 138 -20.64 7.99 -4.49
N ILE A 139 -21.69 7.27 -4.08
CA ILE A 139 -22.62 6.52 -4.95
C ILE A 139 -24.06 7.01 -4.76
N ALA A 140 -24.26 7.99 -3.89
CA ALA A 140 -25.57 8.57 -3.68
C ALA A 140 -26.11 9.14 -4.99
N ASP A 141 -27.32 8.73 -5.36
CA ASP A 141 -28.05 9.36 -6.44
C ASP A 141 -28.80 10.58 -5.87
N PRO A 142 -28.36 11.81 -6.19
CA PRO A 142 -28.94 13.02 -5.61
C PRO A 142 -30.43 13.18 -5.94
N ASP A 143 -30.89 12.62 -7.07
CA ASP A 143 -32.27 12.80 -7.54
C ASP A 143 -33.23 11.81 -6.86
N SER A 144 -32.71 10.70 -6.32
CA SER A 144 -33.51 9.65 -5.67
C SER A 144 -33.95 9.97 -4.24
N VAL A 145 -33.31 10.93 -3.57
CA VAL A 145 -33.42 11.14 -2.11
C VAL A 145 -34.86 11.42 -1.66
N ASN A 146 -35.65 12.10 -2.48
CA ASN A 146 -37.01 12.53 -2.09
C ASN A 146 -38.11 11.56 -2.53
N ASN A 147 -37.80 10.56 -3.36
CA ASN A 147 -38.81 9.70 -3.99
C ASN A 147 -38.78 8.25 -3.46
N ALA A 148 -37.72 7.86 -2.75
CA ALA A 148 -37.56 6.52 -2.20
C ALA A 148 -38.17 6.41 -0.79
N ILE A 149 -39.09 5.44 -0.63
CA ILE A 149 -39.68 5.07 0.67
C ILE A 149 -38.63 4.37 1.54
N VAL A 150 -37.84 3.45 0.95
CA VAL A 150 -36.71 2.80 1.60
C VAL A 150 -35.41 3.49 1.17
N GLN A 151 -34.76 4.17 2.11
CA GLN A 151 -33.53 4.89 1.88
C GLN A 151 -32.36 4.13 2.49
N LEU A 152 -31.40 3.72 1.66
CA LEU A 152 -30.19 3.05 2.08
C LEU A 152 -29.04 4.05 2.20
N SER A 153 -28.36 4.01 3.35
CA SER A 153 -27.08 4.67 3.54
C SER A 153 -25.98 3.62 3.62
N ALA A 154 -25.08 3.59 2.63
CA ALA A 154 -23.97 2.63 2.61
C ALA A 154 -22.72 3.21 3.28
N ASN A 155 -22.02 2.40 4.07
CA ASN A 155 -20.74 2.73 4.66
C ASN A 155 -19.72 1.67 4.22
N LEU A 156 -18.75 2.07 3.40
CA LEU A 156 -17.68 1.19 2.94
C LEU A 156 -16.70 0.91 4.08
N VAL A 157 -16.62 -0.35 4.49
CA VAL A 157 -15.79 -0.79 5.62
C VAL A 157 -14.43 -1.28 5.12
N ASP A 158 -14.44 -2.22 4.17
CA ASP A 158 -13.22 -2.89 3.72
C ASP A 158 -13.34 -3.42 2.29
N VAL A 159 -12.19 -3.65 1.65
CA VAL A 159 -12.07 -4.27 0.32
C VAL A 159 -10.96 -5.30 0.37
N ASP A 160 -11.31 -6.57 0.17
CA ASP A 160 -10.37 -7.68 0.07
C ASP A 160 -10.31 -8.22 -1.37
N PRO A 161 -9.25 -7.86 -2.13
CA PRO A 161 -9.06 -8.35 -3.50
C PRO A 161 -8.64 -9.83 -3.57
N SER A 162 -8.12 -10.40 -2.48
CA SER A 162 -7.71 -11.81 -2.41
C SER A 162 -8.94 -12.71 -2.24
N ALA A 163 -9.84 -12.34 -1.33
CA ALA A 163 -11.15 -12.98 -1.18
C ALA A 163 -12.16 -12.57 -2.26
N GLN A 164 -11.82 -11.60 -3.10
CA GLN A 164 -12.72 -11.05 -4.12
C GLN A 164 -14.05 -10.56 -3.53
N GLN A 165 -13.96 -9.78 -2.45
CA GLN A 165 -15.12 -9.18 -1.79
C GLN A 165 -14.88 -7.75 -1.28
N MET A 166 -15.97 -7.01 -1.09
CA MET A 166 -15.99 -5.74 -0.38
C MET A 166 -17.07 -5.77 0.70
N THR A 167 -16.78 -5.18 1.86
CA THR A 167 -17.70 -5.16 3.00
C THR A 167 -18.42 -3.82 3.08
N LEU A 168 -19.76 -3.86 3.05
CA LEU A 168 -20.63 -2.70 3.18
C LEU A 168 -21.50 -2.82 4.43
N ASP A 169 -21.49 -1.77 5.26
CA ASP A 169 -22.46 -1.56 6.32
C ASP A 169 -23.60 -0.70 5.80
N TRP A 170 -24.83 -1.16 5.99
CA TRP A 170 -26.03 -0.48 5.56
C TRP A 170 -26.74 0.12 6.76
N ASN A 171 -27.21 1.35 6.61
CA ASN A 171 -28.14 1.99 7.52
C ASN A 171 -29.41 2.31 6.73
N VAL A 172 -30.52 1.72 7.16
CA VAL A 172 -31.82 1.84 6.51
C VAL A 172 -32.61 2.94 7.19
N ARG A 173 -33.06 3.89 6.39
CA ARG A 173 -34.07 4.88 6.78
C ARG A 173 -35.34 4.57 6.02
N TYR A 174 -36.44 4.41 6.76
CA TYR A 174 -37.74 4.11 6.20
C TYR A 174 -38.66 5.32 6.38
N ASP A 175 -39.06 5.94 5.28
CA ASP A 175 -39.96 7.09 5.27
C ASP A 175 -41.39 6.64 4.95
N CYS A 176 -42.21 6.51 5.99
CA CYS A 176 -43.61 6.13 5.84
C CYS A 176 -44.52 7.15 6.56
N VAL A 177 -45.68 7.40 5.96
CA VAL A 177 -46.69 8.31 6.51
C VAL A 177 -47.33 7.66 7.75
N ARG A 178 -47.76 8.48 8.71
CA ARG A 178 -48.31 8.03 10.02
C ARG A 178 -49.50 7.07 9.92
N ILE A 179 -50.17 6.96 8.77
CA ILE A 179 -51.32 6.08 8.56
C ILE A 179 -50.91 5.04 7.52
N GLY A 180 -50.55 3.83 7.98
CA GLY A 180 -50.19 2.69 7.12
C GLY A 180 -48.71 2.63 6.76
N CYS A 181 -47.85 2.35 7.74
CA CYS A 181 -46.46 1.91 7.49
C CYS A 181 -46.46 0.39 7.28
N PRO A 182 -46.48 -0.11 6.04
CA PRO A 182 -46.48 -1.54 5.80
C PRO A 182 -45.14 -2.16 6.17
N ASP A 183 -45.14 -3.46 6.44
CA ASP A 183 -43.90 -4.22 6.58
C ASP A 183 -43.28 -4.41 5.19
N VAL A 184 -41.96 -4.22 5.10
CA VAL A 184 -41.22 -4.23 3.84
C VAL A 184 -40.01 -5.17 3.96
N ASN A 185 -39.84 -6.04 2.98
CA ASN A 185 -38.68 -6.89 2.82
C ASN A 185 -37.70 -6.26 1.82
N VAL A 186 -36.43 -6.19 2.20
CA VAL A 186 -35.33 -5.74 1.35
C VAL A 186 -34.58 -6.96 0.85
N PHE A 187 -34.36 -7.01 -0.46
CA PHE A 187 -33.70 -8.10 -1.16
C PHE A 187 -32.44 -7.60 -1.84
N PHE A 188 -31.41 -8.45 -1.85
CA PHE A 188 -30.17 -8.28 -2.61
C PHE A 188 -29.96 -9.54 -3.45
N ASP A 189 -29.42 -9.40 -4.65
CA ASP A 189 -29.08 -10.56 -5.49
C ASP A 189 -28.03 -11.42 -4.79
N ALA A 190 -28.41 -12.66 -4.46
CA ALA A 190 -27.56 -13.62 -3.78
C ALA A 190 -26.28 -13.93 -4.56
N ASN A 191 -26.29 -13.84 -5.89
CA ASN A 191 -25.09 -14.10 -6.71
C ASN A 191 -24.06 -12.97 -6.62
N THR A 192 -24.49 -11.77 -6.18
CA THR A 192 -23.61 -10.62 -5.94
C THR A 192 -23.07 -10.59 -4.52
N LEU A 193 -23.57 -11.46 -3.63
CA LEU A 193 -23.12 -11.56 -2.25
C LEU A 193 -22.16 -12.73 -2.10
N ARG A 194 -21.12 -12.55 -1.28
CA ARG A 194 -20.31 -13.64 -0.75
C ARG A 194 -20.96 -14.04 0.56
N ASP A 195 -21.83 -15.03 0.51
CA ASP A 195 -22.33 -15.66 1.72
C ASP A 195 -21.61 -17.00 1.89
N ASP A 196 -21.22 -17.32 3.11
CA ASP A 196 -20.59 -18.60 3.46
C ASP A 196 -21.61 -19.76 3.44
N SER A 197 -22.87 -19.47 3.11
CA SER A 197 -23.93 -20.45 2.98
C SER A 197 -23.55 -21.55 1.97
N PRO A 198 -23.40 -22.82 2.40
CA PRO A 198 -22.90 -23.92 1.56
C PRO A 198 -23.90 -24.43 0.52
N GLY A 199 -24.87 -23.60 0.12
CA GLY A 199 -25.92 -23.93 -0.84
C GLY A 199 -25.46 -23.79 -2.30
N PRO A 200 -26.10 -24.51 -3.23
CA PRO A 200 -25.89 -24.29 -4.66
C PRO A 200 -26.32 -22.87 -5.04
N GLN A 201 -25.52 -22.21 -5.88
CA GLN A 201 -25.87 -20.92 -6.47
C GLN A 201 -27.15 -21.07 -7.31
N SER A 202 -28.09 -20.15 -7.13
CA SER A 202 -29.41 -20.19 -7.76
C SER A 202 -29.79 -18.84 -8.35
N ASN A 203 -30.56 -18.86 -9.43
CA ASN A 203 -31.18 -17.68 -10.02
C ASN A 203 -32.61 -17.45 -9.51
N THR A 204 -33.05 -18.22 -8.51
CA THR A 204 -34.32 -17.99 -7.83
C THR A 204 -34.26 -16.70 -7.02
N LYS A 205 -35.41 -16.03 -6.88
CA LYS A 205 -35.54 -14.89 -5.98
C LYS A 205 -34.99 -15.26 -4.59
N PRO A 206 -34.05 -14.48 -4.05
CA PRO A 206 -33.43 -14.77 -2.77
C PRO A 206 -34.40 -14.48 -1.61
N ASP A 207 -34.10 -15.03 -0.45
CA ASP A 207 -34.75 -14.65 0.80
C ASP A 207 -34.41 -13.19 1.15
N PRO A 208 -35.28 -12.49 1.90
CA PRO A 208 -35.02 -11.11 2.28
C PRO A 208 -33.79 -11.03 3.19
N ILE A 209 -32.85 -10.14 2.85
CA ILE A 209 -31.66 -9.90 3.68
C ILE A 209 -31.99 -9.08 4.92
N PHE A 210 -33.04 -8.27 4.83
CA PHE A 210 -33.48 -7.40 5.93
C PHE A 210 -34.98 -7.17 5.85
N SER A 211 -35.69 -7.37 6.96
CA SER A 211 -37.13 -7.13 7.08
C SER A 211 -37.39 -5.91 7.96
N ILE A 212 -38.10 -4.93 7.41
CA ILE A 212 -38.53 -3.71 8.07
C ILE A 212 -39.94 -3.93 8.60
N VAL A 213 -40.09 -3.92 9.92
CA VAL A 213 -41.42 -3.97 10.56
C VAL A 213 -41.93 -2.54 10.74
N GLY A 214 -42.91 -2.13 9.93
CA GLY A 214 -43.40 -0.76 9.87
C GLY A 214 -43.99 -0.28 11.20
N ALA A 215 -44.64 -1.18 11.95
CA ALA A 215 -45.15 -0.89 13.30
C ALA A 215 -44.02 -0.50 14.28
N ASN A 216 -42.86 -1.16 14.20
CA ASN A 216 -41.71 -0.86 15.04
C ASN A 216 -41.09 0.50 14.67
N ILE A 217 -41.03 0.82 13.37
CA ILE A 217 -40.58 2.14 12.91
C ILE A 217 -41.48 3.25 13.45
N LEU A 218 -42.79 3.06 13.36
CA LEU A 218 -43.76 4.04 13.87
C LEU A 218 -43.64 4.22 15.39
N ALA A 219 -43.44 3.13 16.13
CA ALA A 219 -43.24 3.15 17.58
C ALA A 219 -41.93 3.88 17.97
N MET A 220 -40.85 3.68 17.21
CA MET A 220 -39.58 4.39 17.40
C MET A 220 -39.72 5.89 17.10
N ASN A 221 -40.35 6.25 15.98
CA ASN A 221 -40.54 7.65 15.58
C ASN A 221 -41.43 8.42 16.57
N ASN A 222 -42.44 7.76 17.14
CA ASN A 222 -43.31 8.34 18.16
C ASN A 222 -42.70 8.30 19.58
N ASN A 223 -41.49 7.76 19.74
CA ASN A 223 -40.83 7.53 21.04
C ASN A 223 -41.67 6.68 22.02
N THR A 224 -42.57 5.83 21.52
CA THR A 224 -43.40 4.96 22.36
C THR A 224 -42.67 3.66 22.71
N ASP A 225 -41.85 3.13 21.79
CA ASP A 225 -41.02 1.94 22.04
C ASP A 225 -39.63 2.10 21.39
N ARG A 226 -38.58 1.84 22.17
CA ARG A 226 -37.16 1.89 21.76
C ARG A 226 -36.47 0.53 21.82
N ARG A 227 -37.21 -0.54 22.11
CA ARG A 227 -36.71 -1.92 22.10
C ARG A 227 -36.47 -2.52 20.70
N PRO A 228 -37.04 -2.02 19.58
CA PRO A 228 -36.71 -2.57 18.26
C PRO A 228 -35.20 -2.50 17.95
N SER A 229 -34.73 -3.50 17.20
CA SER A 229 -33.33 -3.57 16.74
C SER A 229 -32.95 -2.39 15.84
N SER A 230 -31.66 -2.09 15.77
CA SER A 230 -31.15 -1.06 14.85
C SER A 230 -31.44 -1.42 13.40
N LEU A 231 -31.69 -0.39 12.59
CA LEU A 231 -31.94 -0.52 11.16
C LEU A 231 -30.63 -0.62 10.38
N THR A 232 -29.78 -1.55 10.80
CA THR A 232 -28.42 -1.70 10.26
C THR A 232 -28.12 -3.15 10.01
N PHE A 233 -27.52 -3.44 8.86
CA PHE A 233 -27.05 -4.78 8.50
C PHE A 233 -25.76 -4.68 7.69
N ARG A 234 -25.02 -5.77 7.59
CA ARG A 234 -23.75 -5.86 6.87
C ARG A 234 -23.89 -6.83 5.70
N THR A 235 -23.25 -6.53 4.59
CA THR A 235 -23.16 -7.42 3.43
C THR A 235 -21.72 -7.53 2.95
N GLU A 236 -21.35 -8.74 2.53
CA GLU A 236 -20.11 -8.99 1.79
C GLU A 236 -20.46 -9.11 0.32
N VAL A 237 -20.00 -8.14 -0.48
CA VAL A 237 -20.35 -8.04 -1.89
C VAL A 237 -19.19 -8.57 -2.72
N ALA A 238 -19.47 -9.50 -3.63
CA ALA A 238 -18.50 -10.03 -4.56
C ALA A 238 -17.96 -8.94 -5.48
N ILE A 239 -16.63 -8.85 -5.60
CA ILE A 239 -15.96 -8.06 -6.63
C ILE A 239 -15.35 -8.99 -7.67
N SER A 240 -15.32 -8.56 -8.93
CA SER A 240 -14.83 -9.38 -10.03
C SER A 240 -13.89 -8.58 -10.93
N ASN A 241 -12.92 -9.27 -11.51
CA ASN A 241 -12.00 -8.74 -12.52
C ASN A 241 -12.40 -9.17 -13.96
N ALA A 242 -13.51 -9.89 -14.13
CA ALA A 242 -13.92 -10.45 -15.41
C ALA A 242 -14.08 -9.37 -16.50
N ASN A 243 -14.71 -8.25 -16.14
CA ASN A 243 -14.99 -7.14 -17.07
C ASN A 243 -13.81 -6.17 -17.22
N THR A 244 -12.84 -6.20 -16.30
CA THR A 244 -11.74 -5.23 -16.25
C THR A 244 -10.46 -5.79 -16.83
N HIS A 245 -10.32 -7.12 -16.88
CA HIS A 245 -9.11 -7.86 -17.26
C HIS A 245 -7.86 -7.48 -16.45
N ARG A 246 -8.03 -6.84 -15.29
CA ARG A 246 -6.94 -6.43 -14.40
C ARG A 246 -7.07 -7.19 -13.09
N THR A 247 -6.15 -8.13 -12.89
CA THR A 247 -6.13 -9.01 -11.73
C THR A 247 -5.24 -8.43 -10.63
N LEU A 248 -5.15 -9.11 -9.49
CA LEU A 248 -4.22 -8.76 -8.42
C LEU A 248 -2.74 -8.72 -8.89
N GLN A 249 -2.41 -9.44 -9.97
CA GLN A 249 -1.08 -9.39 -10.59
C GLN A 249 -0.80 -8.01 -11.22
N SER A 250 -1.83 -7.24 -11.59
CA SER A 250 -1.66 -5.89 -12.18
C SER A 250 -1.35 -4.81 -11.15
N TYR A 251 -1.10 -5.15 -9.88
CA TYR A 251 -0.77 -4.19 -8.82
C TYR A 251 0.34 -3.21 -9.25
N PRO A 252 0.20 -1.89 -8.99
CA PRO A 252 -0.86 -1.21 -8.22
C PRO A 252 -2.04 -0.70 -9.09
N TYR A 253 -2.15 -1.18 -10.32
CA TYR A 253 -3.17 -0.76 -11.31
C TYR A 253 -4.30 -1.79 -11.49
N ASP A 254 -4.41 -2.73 -10.55
CA ASP A 254 -5.53 -3.63 -10.40
C ASP A 254 -6.85 -2.85 -10.32
N LYS A 255 -7.88 -3.44 -10.92
CA LYS A 255 -9.20 -2.84 -11.10
C LYS A 255 -10.24 -3.93 -11.03
N TYR A 256 -11.25 -3.73 -10.19
CA TYR A 256 -12.34 -4.65 -10.00
C TYR A 256 -13.65 -3.93 -10.29
N ALA A 257 -14.65 -4.70 -10.71
CA ALA A 257 -16.01 -4.25 -10.92
C ALA A 257 -16.93 -5.11 -10.06
N THR A 258 -17.98 -4.51 -9.55
CA THR A 258 -19.06 -5.20 -8.86
C THR A 258 -20.38 -4.56 -9.25
N GLN A 259 -21.44 -5.36 -9.18
CA GLN A 259 -22.79 -4.93 -9.47
C GLN A 259 -23.60 -5.14 -8.21
N LEU A 260 -24.24 -4.08 -7.73
CA LEU A 260 -25.25 -4.17 -6.68
C LEU A 260 -26.61 -4.23 -7.35
N VAL A 261 -27.37 -5.26 -7.02
CA VAL A 261 -28.77 -5.41 -7.45
C VAL A 261 -29.61 -5.58 -6.19
N PHE A 262 -30.52 -4.65 -5.95
CA PHE A 262 -31.40 -4.69 -4.79
C PHE A 262 -32.76 -4.11 -5.13
N PHE A 263 -33.77 -4.58 -4.39
CA PHE A 263 -35.16 -4.15 -4.50
C PHE A 263 -35.85 -4.31 -3.15
N ALA A 264 -37.04 -3.72 -3.01
CA ALA A 264 -37.85 -3.86 -1.82
C ALA A 264 -39.29 -4.20 -2.20
N GLU A 265 -39.95 -4.99 -1.36
CA GLU A 265 -41.35 -5.36 -1.55
C GLU A 265 -42.12 -5.35 -0.24
N GLN A 266 -43.40 -5.04 -0.32
CA GLN A 266 -44.30 -5.11 0.81
C GLN A 266 -44.63 -6.57 1.18
N VAL A 267 -44.51 -6.92 2.46
CA VAL A 267 -44.71 -8.30 2.95
C VAL A 267 -46.14 -8.82 2.68
N ALA A 268 -47.13 -7.94 2.78
CA ALA A 268 -48.54 -8.33 2.66
C ALA A 268 -49.01 -8.52 1.20
N THR A 269 -48.49 -7.72 0.27
CA THR A 269 -48.98 -7.64 -1.12
C THR A 269 -47.97 -8.14 -2.15
N ASN A 270 -46.70 -8.27 -1.79
CA ASN A 270 -45.57 -8.47 -2.71
C ASN A 270 -45.47 -7.39 -3.80
N GLU A 271 -46.05 -6.21 -3.57
CA GLU A 271 -45.89 -5.06 -4.45
C GLU A 271 -44.53 -4.41 -4.20
N SER A 272 -43.89 -3.93 -5.26
CA SER A 272 -42.59 -3.28 -5.17
C SER A 272 -42.68 -1.94 -4.45
N VAL A 273 -41.66 -1.65 -3.66
CA VAL A 273 -41.52 -0.42 -2.88
C VAL A 273 -40.27 0.30 -3.37
N SER A 274 -40.36 1.62 -3.58
CA SER A 274 -39.22 2.40 -4.04
C SER A 274 -38.07 2.35 -3.03
N ILE A 275 -36.90 1.93 -3.50
CA ILE A 275 -35.66 1.85 -2.73
C ILE A 275 -34.56 2.64 -3.43
N ALA A 276 -33.70 3.33 -2.68
CA ALA A 276 -32.57 4.03 -3.26
C ALA A 276 -31.40 4.18 -2.28
N ILE A 277 -30.19 4.36 -2.81
CA ILE A 277 -29.00 4.70 -2.02
C ILE A 277 -28.91 6.23 -1.94
N VAL A 278 -29.28 6.77 -0.78
CA VAL A 278 -29.36 8.24 -0.57
C VAL A 278 -28.06 8.84 -0.04
N LYS A 279 -27.21 8.03 0.57
CA LYS A 279 -25.98 8.48 1.19
C LYS A 279 -24.95 7.38 1.14
N THR A 280 -23.72 7.74 0.83
CA THR A 280 -22.60 6.83 0.97
C THR A 280 -21.49 7.48 1.77
N THR A 281 -20.88 6.68 2.64
CA THR A 281 -19.83 7.07 3.57
C THR A 281 -18.77 5.97 3.63
N GLY A 282 -17.73 6.18 4.44
CA GLY A 282 -16.67 5.19 4.61
C GLY A 282 -15.54 5.32 3.61
N ILE A 283 -14.42 4.72 3.99
CA ILE A 283 -13.17 4.68 3.23
C ILE A 283 -12.53 3.31 3.48
N ALA A 284 -12.44 2.47 2.44
CA ALA A 284 -11.59 1.30 2.48
C ALA A 284 -10.13 1.74 2.30
N VAL A 285 -9.28 1.43 3.29
CA VAL A 285 -7.89 1.88 3.29
C VAL A 285 -7.15 1.33 2.07
N GLY A 286 -6.54 2.22 1.29
CA GLY A 286 -5.78 1.84 0.10
C GLY A 286 -6.62 1.63 -1.16
N PHE A 287 -7.93 1.78 -1.10
CA PHE A 287 -8.83 1.67 -2.25
C PHE A 287 -9.62 2.96 -2.50
N ASN A 288 -9.97 3.15 -3.76
CA ASN A 288 -10.80 4.20 -4.28
C ASN A 288 -11.95 3.54 -5.03
N VAL A 289 -13.16 3.75 -4.53
CA VAL A 289 -14.37 3.13 -5.04
C VAL A 289 -15.24 4.20 -5.67
N GLN A 290 -15.65 4.00 -6.91
CA GLN A 290 -16.38 4.97 -7.71
C GLN A 290 -17.58 4.30 -8.38
N LEU A 291 -18.69 5.04 -8.49
CA LEU A 291 -19.81 4.60 -9.31
C LEU A 291 -19.41 4.69 -10.79
N GLN A 292 -19.58 3.61 -11.53
CA GLN A 292 -19.42 3.64 -12.98
C GLN A 292 -20.59 4.42 -13.57
N ASN A 293 -20.30 5.35 -14.49
CA ASN A 293 -21.25 6.28 -15.14
C ASN A 293 -22.28 5.55 -16.03
N THR A 294 -23.06 4.69 -15.39
CA THR A 294 -24.14 3.93 -16.01
C THR A 294 -25.42 4.59 -15.54
N THR A 295 -26.30 4.87 -16.49
CA THR A 295 -27.66 5.32 -16.25
C THR A 295 -28.30 4.41 -15.20
N ASP A 296 -28.98 4.99 -14.23
CA ASP A 296 -29.81 4.22 -13.32
C ASP A 296 -30.90 3.53 -14.13
N ILE A 297 -30.68 2.23 -14.37
CA ILE A 297 -31.67 1.38 -14.99
C ILE A 297 -32.61 0.98 -13.87
N SER A 298 -33.59 1.84 -13.58
CA SER A 298 -34.76 1.42 -12.83
C SER A 298 -35.63 0.60 -13.78
N ASP A 299 -35.86 -0.67 -13.46
CA ASP A 299 -36.86 -1.44 -14.17
C ASP A 299 -38.29 -1.09 -13.70
N ASN A 300 -39.29 -1.61 -14.40
CA ASN A 300 -40.69 -1.43 -14.00
C ASN A 300 -41.04 -2.12 -12.67
N PHE A 301 -40.12 -2.90 -12.11
CA PHE A 301 -40.30 -3.67 -10.87
C PHE A 301 -39.67 -2.96 -9.66
N GLY A 302 -39.08 -1.78 -9.84
CA GLY A 302 -38.44 -1.04 -8.75
C GLY A 302 -37.07 -1.61 -8.35
N THR A 303 -36.46 -2.43 -9.20
CA THR A 303 -35.09 -2.92 -9.02
C THR A 303 -34.10 -1.81 -9.30
N VAL A 304 -33.11 -1.69 -8.42
CA VAL A 304 -32.00 -0.75 -8.57
C VAL A 304 -30.73 -1.52 -8.84
N ILE A 305 -30.05 -1.16 -9.92
CA ILE A 305 -28.79 -1.75 -10.35
C ILE A 305 -27.71 -0.67 -10.33
N LYS A 306 -26.63 -0.89 -9.56
CA LYS A 306 -25.49 0.02 -9.48
C LYS A 306 -24.19 -0.71 -9.81
N ASN A 307 -23.49 -0.25 -10.84
CA ASN A 307 -22.18 -0.75 -11.20
C ASN A 307 -21.09 0.05 -10.50
N ILE A 308 -20.27 -0.63 -9.70
CA ILE A 308 -19.25 -0.02 -8.86
C ILE A 308 -17.88 -0.47 -9.37
N GLU A 309 -16.99 0.49 -9.53
CA GLU A 309 -15.60 0.28 -9.87
C GLU A 309 -14.73 0.46 -8.62
N VAL A 310 -13.93 -0.56 -8.32
CA VAL A 310 -12.99 -0.58 -7.20
C VAL A 310 -11.57 -0.54 -7.77
N THR A 311 -10.79 0.44 -7.34
CA THR A 311 -9.40 0.66 -7.78
C THR A 311 -8.49 0.94 -6.62
N ARG A 312 -7.17 0.74 -6.76
CA ARG A 312 -6.21 1.22 -5.74
C ARG A 312 -6.23 2.74 -5.63
N GLY A 313 -6.06 3.20 -4.39
CA GLY A 313 -5.93 4.60 -4.06
C GLY A 313 -4.78 5.28 -4.81
N PRO A 314 -4.91 6.56 -5.21
CA PRO A 314 -3.82 7.31 -5.84
C PRO A 314 -2.52 7.32 -5.01
N VAL A 315 -2.63 7.40 -3.68
CA VAL A 315 -1.49 7.35 -2.75
C VAL A 315 -0.73 6.03 -2.88
N VAL A 316 -1.43 4.90 -2.89
CA VAL A 316 -0.83 3.56 -2.99
C VAL A 316 -0.10 3.42 -4.33
N ARG A 317 -0.72 3.88 -5.42
CA ARG A 317 -0.09 3.89 -6.76
C ARG A 317 1.18 4.71 -6.79
N LEU A 318 1.14 5.94 -6.27
CA LEU A 318 2.30 6.83 -6.23
C LEU A 318 3.42 6.24 -5.37
N TYR A 319 3.08 5.70 -4.20
CA TYR A 319 4.02 5.07 -3.29
C TYR A 319 4.74 3.87 -3.95
N ALA A 320 3.98 2.99 -4.60
CA ALA A 320 4.57 1.84 -5.31
C ALA A 320 5.51 2.27 -6.44
N ILE A 321 5.13 3.26 -7.26
CA ILE A 321 5.98 3.81 -8.33
C ILE A 321 7.25 4.42 -7.74
N PHE A 322 7.12 5.21 -6.68
CA PHE A 322 8.23 5.87 -6.02
C PHE A 322 9.25 4.86 -5.48
N ILE A 323 8.79 3.80 -4.80
CA ILE A 323 9.66 2.74 -4.30
C ILE A 323 10.41 2.04 -5.43
N VAL A 324 9.74 1.72 -6.55
CA VAL A 324 10.40 1.14 -7.72
C VAL A 324 11.48 2.07 -8.28
N LEU A 325 11.21 3.38 -8.37
CA LEU A 325 12.21 4.36 -8.81
C LEU A 325 13.43 4.41 -7.88
N VAL A 326 13.22 4.40 -6.56
CA VAL A 326 14.31 4.39 -5.58
C VAL A 326 15.14 3.11 -5.70
N ILE A 327 14.50 1.95 -5.81
CA ILE A 327 15.15 0.65 -6.03
C ILE A 327 16.06 0.71 -7.27
N TRP A 328 15.56 1.27 -8.37
CA TRP A 328 16.33 1.45 -9.60
C TRP A 328 17.53 2.39 -9.40
N LEU A 329 17.36 3.55 -8.76
CA LEU A 329 18.44 4.50 -8.53
C LEU A 329 19.56 3.90 -7.66
N VAL A 330 19.20 3.16 -6.60
CA VAL A 330 20.16 2.46 -5.74
C VAL A 330 20.89 1.37 -6.53
N THR A 331 20.17 0.59 -7.33
CA THR A 331 20.75 -0.46 -8.18
C THR A 331 21.72 0.11 -9.21
N LEU A 332 21.33 1.16 -9.92
CA LEU A 332 22.19 1.84 -10.88
C LEU A 332 23.45 2.43 -10.22
N THR A 333 23.33 2.92 -8.99
CA THR A 333 24.48 3.41 -8.21
C THR A 333 25.46 2.27 -7.92
N PHE A 334 24.99 1.12 -7.42
CA PHE A 334 25.85 -0.04 -7.18
C PHE A 334 26.44 -0.62 -8.46
N MET A 335 25.67 -0.62 -9.56
CA MET A 335 26.16 -1.03 -10.87
C MET A 335 27.27 -0.09 -11.36
N ALA A 336 27.11 1.23 -11.23
CA ALA A 336 28.16 2.20 -11.55
C ALA A 336 29.40 2.01 -10.67
N THR A 337 29.23 1.80 -9.36
CA THR A 337 30.32 1.44 -8.45
C THR A 337 31.02 0.15 -8.86
N CYS A 338 30.27 -0.86 -9.29
CA CYS A 338 30.81 -2.12 -9.80
C CYS A 338 31.65 -1.87 -11.06
N VAL A 339 31.15 -1.08 -12.00
CA VAL A 339 31.87 -0.75 -13.23
C VAL A 339 33.17 0.02 -12.91
N LEU A 340 33.13 0.99 -12.00
CA LEU A 340 34.29 1.76 -11.54
C LEU A 340 35.34 0.87 -10.85
N ASN A 341 34.91 -0.12 -10.08
CA ASN A 341 35.83 -1.06 -9.45
C ASN A 341 36.42 -2.04 -10.47
N VAL A 342 35.55 -2.70 -11.25
CA VAL A 342 35.90 -3.77 -12.17
C VAL A 342 36.72 -3.30 -13.36
N PHE A 343 36.24 -2.27 -14.06
CA PHE A 343 36.85 -1.85 -15.32
C PHE A 343 37.91 -0.78 -15.12
N PHE A 344 37.65 0.18 -14.22
CA PHE A 344 38.61 1.26 -13.96
C PHE A 344 39.64 0.89 -12.90
N GLY A 345 39.41 -0.19 -12.15
CA GLY A 345 40.35 -0.68 -11.16
C GLY A 345 40.50 0.23 -9.94
N LYS A 346 39.56 1.15 -9.71
CA LYS A 346 39.59 2.06 -8.55
C LYS A 346 39.43 1.26 -7.27
N GLY A 347 40.32 1.47 -6.31
CA GLY A 347 40.25 0.88 -4.98
C GLY A 347 38.97 1.30 -4.27
N ILE A 348 38.34 0.34 -3.60
CA ILE A 348 37.09 0.54 -2.86
C ILE A 348 37.28 -0.10 -1.48
N SER A 349 36.81 0.60 -0.44
CA SER A 349 36.80 0.06 0.92
C SER A 349 36.04 -1.26 0.98
N SER A 350 36.62 -2.24 1.68
CA SER A 350 36.06 -3.59 1.86
C SER A 350 34.60 -3.58 2.36
N GLY A 351 34.22 -2.59 3.17
CA GLY A 351 32.84 -2.44 3.67
C GLY A 351 31.79 -2.19 2.57
N VAL A 352 32.17 -1.57 1.46
CA VAL A 352 31.24 -1.25 0.35
C VAL A 352 30.83 -2.50 -0.43
N LEU A 353 31.63 -3.57 -0.38
CA LEU A 353 31.39 -4.81 -1.12
C LEU A 353 30.22 -5.63 -0.56
N VAL A 354 29.93 -5.44 0.73
CA VAL A 354 28.82 -6.11 1.42
C VAL A 354 27.49 -5.39 1.18
N LEU A 355 27.52 -4.12 0.74
CA LEU A 355 26.32 -3.31 0.56
C LEU A 355 25.33 -3.87 -0.48
N PRO A 356 25.76 -4.34 -1.67
CA PRO A 356 24.83 -4.98 -2.61
C PRO A 356 24.12 -6.20 -2.00
N MET A 357 24.81 -7.03 -1.22
CA MET A 357 24.20 -8.19 -0.54
C MET A 357 23.17 -7.76 0.49
N GLY A 358 23.50 -6.79 1.36
CA GLY A 358 22.54 -6.25 2.32
C GLY A 358 21.32 -5.63 1.64
N THR A 359 21.53 -4.99 0.49
CA THR A 359 20.46 -4.35 -0.30
C THR A 359 19.48 -5.37 -0.89
N LEU A 360 19.93 -6.57 -1.28
CA LEU A 360 19.05 -7.64 -1.76
C LEU A 360 17.96 -7.97 -0.72
N PHE A 361 18.37 -8.17 0.54
CA PHE A 361 17.43 -8.43 1.63
C PHE A 361 16.57 -7.20 1.94
N ALA A 362 17.17 -6.01 1.96
CA ALA A 362 16.43 -4.78 2.20
C ALA A 362 15.32 -4.54 1.16
N PHE A 363 15.54 -4.85 -0.11
CA PHE A 363 14.53 -4.68 -1.16
C PHE A 363 13.35 -5.64 -1.02
N THR A 364 13.60 -6.89 -0.62
CA THR A 364 12.51 -7.84 -0.35
C THR A 364 11.64 -7.38 0.81
N GLN A 365 12.26 -6.84 1.87
CA GLN A 365 11.54 -6.28 3.02
C GLN A 365 10.78 -5.01 2.65
N LEU A 366 11.42 -4.10 1.89
CA LEU A 366 10.79 -2.89 1.37
C LEU A 366 9.54 -3.22 0.55
N ARG A 367 9.60 -4.26 -0.27
CA ARG A 367 8.45 -4.76 -1.04
C ARG A 367 7.33 -5.27 -0.15
N ALA A 368 7.64 -5.97 0.95
CA ALA A 368 6.65 -6.43 1.91
C ALA A 368 5.91 -5.28 2.62
N THR A 369 6.48 -4.07 2.64
CA THR A 369 5.82 -2.87 3.20
C THR A 369 4.82 -2.20 2.26
N LEU A 370 4.69 -2.67 1.01
CA LEU A 370 3.76 -2.09 0.05
C LEU A 370 2.30 -2.41 0.46
N PRO A 371 1.46 -1.39 0.70
CA PRO A 371 0.13 -1.60 1.27
C PRO A 371 -0.78 -2.36 0.29
N GLY A 372 -1.24 -3.53 0.71
CA GLY A 372 -2.15 -4.38 -0.05
C GLY A 372 -1.55 -5.02 -1.29
N ALA A 373 -0.21 -5.07 -1.40
CA ALA A 373 0.46 -5.89 -2.41
C ALA A 373 0.19 -7.38 -2.13
N PRO A 374 0.04 -8.23 -3.16
CA PRO A 374 -0.15 -9.67 -2.98
C PRO A 374 1.02 -10.29 -2.23
N GLU A 375 0.72 -11.30 -1.40
CA GLU A 375 1.73 -12.14 -0.79
C GLU A 375 2.49 -12.91 -1.89
N GLY A 376 3.82 -13.00 -1.73
CA GLY A 376 4.70 -13.66 -2.71
C GLY A 376 4.92 -12.84 -3.99
N PHE A 377 5.81 -13.32 -4.87
CA PHE A 377 6.14 -12.64 -6.13
C PHE A 377 5.11 -12.92 -7.22
N GLY A 378 4.85 -11.92 -8.06
CA GLY A 378 3.99 -12.09 -9.24
C GLY A 378 3.20 -10.85 -9.63
N ALA A 379 3.39 -9.75 -8.91
CA ALA A 379 2.85 -8.46 -9.34
C ALA A 379 3.69 -7.87 -10.48
N VAL A 380 3.08 -7.06 -11.33
CA VAL A 380 3.75 -6.31 -12.41
C VAL A 380 4.92 -5.48 -11.88
N ILE A 381 4.80 -4.91 -10.67
CA ILE A 381 5.91 -4.19 -10.02
C ILE A 381 7.10 -5.08 -9.70
N ASP A 382 6.88 -6.36 -9.40
CA ASP A 382 7.96 -7.29 -9.09
C ASP A 382 8.73 -7.60 -10.39
N PHE A 383 8.01 -7.81 -11.49
CA PHE A 383 8.61 -8.08 -12.81
C PHE A 383 9.38 -6.89 -13.39
N ILE A 384 8.87 -5.66 -13.24
CA ILE A 384 9.49 -4.47 -13.83
C ILE A 384 10.54 -3.84 -12.91
N GLY A 385 10.25 -3.81 -11.61
CA GLY A 385 11.06 -3.11 -10.63
C GLY A 385 12.05 -4.00 -9.92
N LEU A 386 11.57 -5.08 -9.31
CA LEU A 386 12.32 -5.77 -8.28
C LEU A 386 13.20 -6.89 -8.84
N LEU A 387 12.65 -7.82 -9.63
CA LEU A 387 13.40 -8.96 -10.19
C LEU A 387 14.62 -8.55 -11.02
N PRO A 388 14.52 -7.61 -12.00
CA PRO A 388 15.71 -7.18 -12.74
C PRO A 388 16.73 -6.49 -11.83
N CYS A 389 16.29 -5.72 -10.83
CA CYS A 389 17.21 -5.07 -9.89
C CYS A 389 17.93 -6.08 -8.99
N LEU A 390 17.24 -7.10 -8.47
CA LEU A 390 17.87 -8.17 -7.70
C LEU A 390 18.89 -8.92 -8.56
N ALA A 391 18.57 -9.24 -9.82
CA ALA A 391 19.51 -9.89 -10.72
C ALA A 391 20.77 -9.04 -10.97
N ILE A 392 20.61 -7.72 -11.22
CA ILE A 392 21.76 -6.82 -11.40
C ILE A 392 22.61 -6.76 -10.12
N LEU A 393 21.97 -6.65 -8.95
CA LEU A 393 22.68 -6.58 -7.67
C LEU A 393 23.42 -7.87 -7.33
N THR A 394 22.85 -9.05 -7.61
CA THR A 394 23.55 -10.33 -7.41
C THR A 394 24.77 -10.42 -8.31
N PHE A 395 24.64 -10.07 -9.59
CA PHE A 395 25.80 -10.01 -10.49
C PHE A 395 26.85 -9.02 -9.99
N CYS A 396 26.47 -7.80 -9.62
CA CYS A 396 27.39 -6.80 -9.08
C CYS A 396 28.13 -7.33 -7.84
N SER A 397 27.42 -7.99 -6.93
CA SER A 397 28.02 -8.57 -5.72
C SER A 397 29.02 -9.68 -6.04
N ILE A 398 28.68 -10.58 -6.97
CA ILE A 398 29.57 -11.67 -7.40
C ILE A 398 30.84 -11.09 -8.03
N PHE A 399 30.71 -10.13 -8.95
CA PHE A 399 31.87 -9.50 -9.60
C PHE A 399 32.75 -8.73 -8.62
N MET A 400 32.16 -7.94 -7.73
CA MET A 400 32.89 -7.22 -6.68
C MET A 400 33.65 -8.17 -5.75
N THR A 401 33.00 -9.25 -5.31
CA THR A 401 33.63 -10.28 -4.46
C THR A 401 34.75 -11.02 -5.21
N ALA A 402 34.54 -11.36 -6.48
CA ALA A 402 35.57 -12.03 -7.28
C ALA A 402 36.83 -11.17 -7.44
N ILE A 403 36.68 -9.87 -7.68
CA ILE A 403 37.82 -8.95 -7.75
C ILE A 403 38.51 -8.82 -6.41
N PHE A 404 37.76 -8.74 -5.31
CA PHE A 404 38.32 -8.70 -3.97
C PHE A 404 39.16 -9.94 -3.65
N LEU A 405 38.72 -11.13 -4.10
CA LEU A 405 39.48 -12.36 -3.90
C LEU A 405 40.74 -12.44 -4.78
N LEU A 406 40.70 -11.83 -5.97
CA LEU A 406 41.81 -11.88 -6.93
C LEU A 406 42.78 -10.69 -6.79
N ARG A 407 42.40 -9.63 -6.08
CA ARG A 407 43.15 -8.37 -6.01
C ARG A 407 42.99 -7.72 -4.64
N ASP A 408 44.08 -7.14 -4.12
CA ASP A 408 44.01 -6.24 -2.98
C ASP A 408 43.10 -5.04 -3.33
N PRO A 409 41.96 -4.89 -2.64
CA PRO A 409 40.90 -3.94 -2.99
C PRO A 409 41.21 -2.52 -2.52
N GLU A 410 42.10 -2.39 -1.54
CA GLU A 410 42.44 -1.11 -0.90
C GLU A 410 43.49 -0.32 -1.68
N HIS A 411 44.18 -0.97 -2.62
CA HIS A 411 45.23 -0.33 -3.42
C HIS A 411 44.74 -0.08 -4.85
N ASP A 412 44.89 1.16 -5.31
CA ASP A 412 44.62 1.54 -6.70
C ASP A 412 45.62 0.87 -7.66
N ILE A 413 45.16 0.45 -8.85
CA ILE A 413 46.07 -0.10 -9.87
C ILE A 413 47.02 1.03 -10.33
N PRO A 414 48.35 0.80 -10.36
CA PRO A 414 49.34 1.82 -10.73
C PRO A 414 49.15 2.39 -12.14
N ARG A 415 48.38 1.71 -13.01
CA ARG A 415 48.00 2.14 -14.36
C ARG A 415 47.29 3.51 -14.39
N TRP A 416 46.67 3.92 -13.29
CA TRP A 416 45.96 5.20 -13.15
C TRP A 416 46.71 6.25 -12.34
N SER A 417 47.95 5.97 -11.92
CA SER A 417 48.84 7.05 -11.49
C SER A 417 49.22 7.87 -12.73
N TRP A 418 48.37 8.83 -13.07
CA TRP A 418 48.75 9.90 -13.98
C TRP A 418 49.95 10.58 -13.33
N LYS A 419 51.17 10.20 -13.76
CA LYS A 419 52.37 10.99 -13.49
C LYS A 419 52.01 12.41 -13.85
N GLN A 420 52.05 13.32 -12.88
CA GLN A 420 51.71 14.71 -13.14
C GLN A 420 52.54 15.17 -14.35
N PRO A 421 51.91 15.73 -15.39
CA PRO A 421 52.62 16.26 -16.55
C PRO A 421 53.46 17.45 -16.11
N GLY A 422 54.67 17.19 -15.62
CA GLY A 422 55.56 18.20 -15.02
C GLY A 422 56.67 17.62 -14.14
N GLU A 423 56.49 16.44 -13.56
CA GLU A 423 57.45 15.88 -12.58
C GLU A 423 58.67 15.20 -13.23
N GLY A 424 58.76 15.19 -14.56
CA GLY A 424 59.79 14.51 -15.33
C GLY A 424 60.96 15.35 -15.84
N ARG A 425 61.15 16.61 -15.42
CA ARG A 425 62.21 17.45 -16.05
C ARG A 425 62.94 18.45 -15.17
N ARG A 426 63.23 18.15 -13.89
CA ARG A 426 64.38 18.78 -13.19
C ARG A 426 65.58 17.84 -13.26
N LYS A 427 66.32 17.93 -14.37
CA LYS A 427 67.69 17.40 -14.43
C LYS A 427 68.55 18.28 -13.53
N THR A 428 68.90 17.77 -12.35
CA THR A 428 70.06 18.26 -11.61
C THR A 428 71.30 17.89 -12.43
N TRP A 429 71.81 18.83 -13.20
CA TRP A 429 73.20 18.80 -13.64
C TRP A 429 74.03 19.37 -12.50
N ALA A 430 74.86 18.53 -11.89
CA ALA A 430 75.94 18.92 -11.00
C ALA A 430 77.24 18.42 -11.64
#